data_AF-A0A0E0DR78-F1
#
_entry.id   AF-A0A0E0DR78-F1
#
_cell.length_a   1.000
_cell.length_b   1.000
_cell.length_c   1.000
_cell.angle_alpha   90.00
_cell.angle_beta   90.00
_cell.angle_gamma   90.00
#
_symmetry.space_group_name_H-M   'P 1'
#
loop_
_entity.id
_entity.type
_entity.pdbx_description
1 polymer ?
#
loop_
_entity_poly.entity_id
_entity_poly.type
_entity_poly.pdbx_seq_one_letter_code
_entity_poly.pdbx_strand_id
1 'polypeptide(L)'
;MSNSNGRAATAKSSHNKRNKISESGAYTSSSNQDTEEETERKEKCPEGKKAAKQRQKGKGAPSLLGDKPSQNMVFFHEVITTKAAALLKAAEATLIGAEAKKEKARVEKYQMYLKLMEKDTSTFSEAKPKRHENVLDQLARELAEE
;
A
#
# COMPACT_ATOMS: atom_id res chain seq x y z
N MET A 1 -38.66 -23.28 -26.04
CA MET A 1 -37.64 -23.42 -27.10
C MET A 1 -36.39 -22.65 -26.67
N SER A 2 -35.26 -23.35 -26.64
CA SER A 2 -33.88 -22.88 -26.85
C SER A 2 -33.20 -21.91 -25.85
N ASN A 3 -32.19 -22.45 -25.16
CA ASN A 3 -31.04 -21.74 -24.58
C ASN A 3 -30.20 -21.05 -25.67
N SER A 4 -29.50 -19.96 -25.33
CA SER A 4 -28.07 -19.78 -25.68
C SER A 4 -27.43 -18.51 -25.10
N ASN A 5 -26.25 -18.70 -24.51
CA ASN A 5 -25.30 -17.72 -23.98
C ASN A 5 -24.88 -16.61 -24.97
N GLY A 6 -24.44 -15.47 -24.45
CA GLY A 6 -23.71 -14.45 -25.21
C GLY A 6 -23.09 -13.36 -24.34
N ARG A 7 -21.81 -13.52 -24.02
CA ARG A 7 -20.92 -12.62 -23.26
C ARG A 7 -20.47 -11.46 -24.17
N ALA A 8 -20.44 -10.21 -23.69
CA ALA A 8 -19.32 -9.24 -23.86
C ALA A 8 -19.67 -7.76 -23.59
N ALA A 9 -18.75 -7.14 -22.84
CA ALA A 9 -18.16 -5.81 -23.06
C ALA A 9 -19.00 -4.53 -22.85
N THR A 10 -18.80 -3.99 -21.64
CA THR A 10 -18.50 -2.58 -21.33
C THR A 10 -18.30 -1.61 -22.51
N ALA A 11 -19.00 -0.47 -22.48
CA ALA A 11 -18.40 0.83 -22.82
C ALA A 11 -19.24 1.98 -22.21
N LYS A 12 -18.89 2.36 -20.98
CA LYS A 12 -19.26 3.67 -20.43
C LYS A 12 -18.53 4.71 -21.27
N SER A 13 -19.28 5.53 -22.02
CA SER A 13 -18.76 6.66 -22.80
C SER A 13 -18.17 7.71 -21.86
N SER A 14 -16.87 7.60 -21.56
CA SER A 14 -16.14 8.57 -20.75
C SER A 14 -15.70 9.74 -21.63
N HIS A 15 -16.30 10.89 -21.38
CA HIS A 15 -15.88 12.15 -21.99
C HIS A 15 -14.57 12.59 -21.32
N ASN A 16 -13.43 12.19 -21.89
CA ASN A 16 -12.12 12.70 -21.49
C ASN A 16 -11.51 13.54 -22.63
N LYS A 17 -11.14 14.78 -22.32
CA LYS A 17 -10.69 15.83 -23.24
C LYS A 17 -9.26 15.63 -23.82
N ARG A 18 -8.67 14.43 -23.77
CA ARG A 18 -7.29 14.23 -24.23
C ARG A 18 -7.05 12.78 -24.69
N ASN A 19 -7.03 12.56 -26.01
CA ASN A 19 -6.03 11.81 -26.78
C ASN A 19 -6.63 11.37 -28.13
N LYS A 20 -6.31 12.08 -29.23
CA LYS A 20 -6.51 11.58 -30.59
C LYS A 20 -5.21 10.90 -31.00
N ILE A 21 -5.05 9.62 -30.69
CA ILE A 21 -4.08 8.78 -31.40
C ILE A 21 -4.75 8.31 -32.69
N SER A 22 -4.24 8.74 -33.83
CA SER A 22 -4.56 8.14 -35.12
C SER A 22 -3.86 6.77 -35.23
N GLU A 23 -4.55 5.83 -35.85
CA GLU A 23 -4.25 4.38 -35.83
C GLU A 23 -2.95 3.97 -36.56
N SER A 24 -2.28 4.88 -37.26
CA SER A 24 -0.94 4.65 -37.83
C SER A 24 0.09 5.55 -37.16
N GLY A 25 0.63 5.11 -36.02
CA GLY A 25 1.70 5.80 -35.29
C GLY A 25 2.99 5.96 -36.09
N ALA A 26 3.01 6.92 -37.01
CA ALA A 26 4.17 7.29 -37.83
C ALA A 26 4.53 8.77 -37.58
N TYR A 27 5.75 9.01 -37.12
CA TYR A 27 6.33 10.34 -36.97
C TYR A 27 6.71 10.87 -38.35
N THR A 28 6.07 11.96 -38.81
CA THR A 28 6.64 12.77 -39.89
C THR A 28 7.43 13.91 -39.27
N SER A 29 8.71 13.67 -38.98
CA SER A 29 9.67 14.72 -38.69
C SER A 29 9.93 15.49 -39.98
N SER A 30 9.37 16.70 -40.12
CA SER A 30 9.74 17.60 -41.22
C SER A 30 11.07 18.27 -40.87
N SER A 31 12.12 17.66 -41.41
CA SER A 31 13.44 18.25 -41.59
C SER A 31 13.30 19.46 -42.53
N ASN A 32 13.52 20.67 -42.00
CA ASN A 32 13.71 21.86 -42.84
C ASN A 32 15.20 22.09 -43.01
N GLN A 33 15.57 22.18 -44.28
CA GLN A 33 16.89 22.14 -44.87
C GLN A 33 17.80 23.30 -44.43
N ASP A 34 19.10 23.00 -44.40
CA ASP A 34 20.16 23.99 -44.47
C ASP A 34 19.97 24.91 -45.68
N THR A 35 20.10 26.21 -45.47
CA THR A 35 20.39 27.17 -46.54
C THR A 35 21.51 28.06 -46.06
N GLU A 36 22.69 27.73 -46.56
CA GLU A 36 23.88 28.57 -46.52
C GLU A 36 23.73 29.69 -47.55
N GLU A 37 23.38 30.89 -47.10
CA GLU A 37 23.62 32.11 -47.86
C GLU A 37 24.20 33.16 -46.91
N GLU A 38 25.51 33.29 -46.99
CA GLU A 38 26.32 34.34 -46.39
C GLU A 38 25.91 35.68 -47.03
N THR A 39 25.04 36.43 -46.36
CA THR A 39 24.91 37.87 -46.61
C THR A 39 25.25 38.63 -45.35
N GLU A 40 26.39 39.29 -45.42
CA GLU A 40 26.94 40.18 -44.42
C GLU A 40 25.93 41.29 -44.06
N ARG A 41 25.17 41.07 -42.99
CA ARG A 41 24.60 42.15 -42.19
C ARG A 41 25.05 41.95 -40.77
N LYS A 42 26.10 42.69 -40.38
CA LYS A 42 26.47 42.88 -38.97
C LYS A 42 25.35 43.66 -38.28
N GLU A 43 24.27 42.99 -37.96
CA GLU A 43 23.30 43.47 -37.00
C GLU A 43 24.00 43.47 -35.64
N LYS A 44 24.27 44.67 -35.12
CA LYS A 44 24.86 44.85 -33.79
C LYS A 44 23.88 44.28 -32.77
N CYS A 45 24.10 43.04 -32.36
CA CYS A 45 23.46 42.45 -31.19
C CYS A 45 23.58 43.45 -30.02
N PRO A 46 22.47 43.90 -29.42
CA PRO A 46 22.54 44.83 -28.30
C PRO A 46 23.32 44.18 -27.16
N GLU A 47 24.29 44.93 -26.69
CA GLU A 47 25.25 44.53 -25.67
C GLU A 47 24.52 44.15 -24.36
N GLY A 48 24.67 42.88 -23.97
CA GLY A 48 24.72 42.50 -22.56
C GLY A 48 23.41 42.43 -21.75
N LYS A 49 22.53 41.45 -22.00
CA LYS A 49 21.62 40.93 -20.95
C LYS A 49 22.32 40.06 -19.88
N LYS A 50 23.66 40.05 -19.82
CA LYS A 50 24.41 39.30 -18.80
C LYS A 50 24.74 40.09 -17.54
N ALA A 51 24.75 41.43 -17.59
CA ALA A 51 24.97 42.25 -16.39
C ALA A 51 23.77 42.21 -15.42
N ALA A 52 22.52 42.14 -15.92
CA ALA A 52 21.34 42.01 -15.06
C ALA A 52 21.24 40.62 -14.39
N LYS A 53 21.72 39.56 -15.05
CA LYS A 53 21.69 38.20 -14.50
C LYS A 53 22.79 37.96 -13.45
N GLN A 54 23.90 38.71 -13.52
CA GLN A 54 24.95 38.64 -12.50
C GLN A 54 24.59 39.42 -11.23
N ARG A 55 23.81 40.51 -11.31
CA ARG A 55 23.32 41.23 -10.12
C ARG A 55 22.20 40.49 -9.37
N GLN A 56 21.57 39.49 -9.99
CA GLN A 56 20.62 38.61 -9.32
C GLN A 56 21.29 37.48 -8.50
N LYS A 57 22.63 37.40 -8.49
CA LYS A 57 23.40 36.59 -7.53
C LYS A 57 23.83 37.39 -6.29
N GLY A 58 23.28 38.59 -6.08
CA GLY A 58 23.38 39.30 -4.81
C GLY A 58 22.18 38.95 -3.95
N LYS A 59 22.44 38.30 -2.79
CA LYS A 59 21.53 38.09 -1.65
C LYS A 59 20.06 38.35 -2.00
N GLY A 60 19.39 37.33 -2.55
CA GLY A 60 17.94 37.35 -2.59
C GLY A 60 17.45 37.60 -1.17
N ALA A 61 16.62 38.62 -0.97
CA ALA A 61 15.87 38.77 0.27
C ALA A 61 15.23 37.40 0.57
N PRO A 62 15.21 36.93 1.84
CA PRO A 62 14.49 35.72 2.16
C PRO A 62 13.10 35.86 1.56
N SER A 63 12.70 34.86 0.78
CA SER A 63 11.39 34.86 0.13
C SER A 63 10.34 35.28 1.15
N LEU A 64 9.63 36.39 0.91
CA LEU A 64 8.50 36.83 1.75
C LEU A 64 7.33 35.83 1.69
N LEU A 65 7.46 34.77 0.89
CA LEU A 65 6.63 33.57 0.97
C LEU A 65 7.04 32.83 2.24
N GLY A 66 6.47 33.26 3.37
CA GLY A 66 6.89 32.87 4.70
C GLY A 66 7.06 31.37 4.86
N ASP A 67 8.05 30.97 5.66
CA ASP A 67 8.43 29.60 6.02
C ASP A 67 7.29 28.74 6.63
N LYS A 68 6.07 29.29 6.73
CA LYS A 68 4.92 28.64 7.35
C LYS A 68 4.17 27.81 6.30
N PRO A 69 3.91 26.52 6.57
CA PRO A 69 3.11 25.69 5.69
C PRO A 69 1.71 26.31 5.53
N SER A 70 1.13 26.18 4.32
CA SER A 70 -0.24 26.62 4.09
C SER A 70 -1.22 25.79 4.92
N GLN A 71 -2.36 26.36 5.26
CA GLN A 71 -3.37 25.70 6.08
C GLN A 71 -3.80 24.33 5.49
N ASN A 72 -3.93 24.22 4.16
CA ASN A 72 -4.23 22.96 3.49
C ASN A 72 -3.13 21.89 3.67
N MET A 73 -1.86 22.30 3.65
CA MET A 73 -0.74 21.38 3.88
C MET A 73 -0.79 20.85 5.32
N VAL A 74 -1.06 21.71 6.30
CA VAL A 74 -1.20 21.31 7.71
C VAL A 74 -2.33 20.29 7.87
N PHE A 75 -3.52 20.58 7.33
CA PHE A 75 -4.65 19.64 7.38
C PHE A 75 -4.35 18.31 6.70
N PHE A 76 -3.70 18.33 5.53
CA PHE A 76 -3.31 17.10 4.84
C PHE A 76 -2.37 16.26 5.71
N HIS A 77 -1.34 16.87 6.31
CA HIS A 77 -0.42 16.16 7.20
C HIS A 77 -1.13 15.58 8.42
N GLU A 78 -2.06 16.32 9.03
CA GLU A 78 -2.86 15.83 10.15
C GLU A 78 -3.72 14.63 9.75
N VAL A 79 -4.41 14.69 8.61
CA VAL A 79 -5.24 13.58 8.11
C VAL A 79 -4.39 12.35 7.80
N ILE A 80 -3.24 12.52 7.16
CA ILE A 80 -2.33 11.40 6.87
C ILE A 80 -1.77 10.80 8.16
N THR A 81 -1.35 11.63 9.11
CA THR A 81 -0.77 11.17 10.39
C THR A 81 -1.81 10.43 11.22
N THR A 82 -3.03 10.96 11.32
CA THR A 82 -4.14 10.31 12.04
C THR A 82 -4.53 8.99 11.39
N LYS A 83 -4.61 8.94 10.05
CA LYS A 83 -4.87 7.69 9.33
C LYS A 83 -3.76 6.67 9.54
N ALA A 84 -2.50 7.07 9.49
CA ALA A 84 -1.36 6.18 9.74
C ALA A 84 -1.40 5.60 11.16
N ALA A 85 -1.67 6.44 12.17
CA ALA A 85 -1.81 5.99 13.55
C ALA A 85 -3.00 5.02 13.74
N ALA A 86 -4.12 5.27 13.08
CA ALA A 86 -5.28 4.38 13.12
C ALA A 86 -4.99 3.02 12.50
N LEU A 87 -4.24 2.98 11.38
CA LEU A 87 -3.83 1.73 10.74
C LEU A 87 -2.88 0.91 11.61
N LEU A 88 -1.90 1.55 12.25
CA LEU A 88 -0.98 0.88 13.18
C LEU A 88 -1.74 0.27 14.36
N LYS A 89 -2.62 1.05 15.02
CA LYS A 89 -3.45 0.57 16.12
C LYS A 89 -4.37 -0.59 15.71
N ALA A 90 -4.95 -0.53 14.51
CA ALA A 90 -5.78 -1.61 14.01
C ALA A 90 -4.94 -2.89 13.78
N ALA A 91 -3.76 -2.76 13.19
CA ALA A 91 -2.84 -3.90 13.00
C ALA A 91 -2.43 -4.52 14.34
N GLU A 92 -2.03 -3.70 15.32
CA GLU A 92 -1.70 -4.16 16.68
C GLU A 92 -2.89 -4.89 17.33
N ALA A 93 -4.09 -4.31 17.25
CA ALA A 93 -5.29 -4.94 17.79
C ALA A 93 -5.61 -6.29 17.12
N THR A 94 -5.35 -6.44 15.82
CA THR A 94 -5.52 -7.74 15.15
C THR A 94 -4.51 -8.78 15.62
N LEU A 95 -3.26 -8.39 15.87
CA LEU A 95 -2.24 -9.30 16.41
C LEU A 95 -2.58 -9.73 17.83
N ILE A 96 -2.88 -8.77 18.72
CA ILE A 96 -3.29 -9.04 20.10
C ILE A 96 -4.55 -9.93 20.12
N GLY A 97 -5.53 -9.63 19.25
CA GLY A 97 -6.75 -10.43 19.16
C GLY A 97 -6.50 -11.85 18.65
N ALA A 98 -5.53 -12.05 17.76
CA ALA A 98 -5.13 -13.38 17.29
C ALA A 98 -4.39 -14.17 18.39
N GLU A 99 -3.46 -13.54 19.10
CA GLU A 99 -2.74 -14.13 20.23
C GLU A 99 -3.68 -14.48 21.38
N ALA A 100 -4.60 -13.59 21.74
CA ALA A 100 -5.59 -13.84 22.80
C ALA A 100 -6.49 -15.04 22.49
N LYS A 101 -6.86 -15.25 21.21
CA LYS A 101 -7.64 -16.42 20.78
C LYS A 101 -6.82 -17.70 20.90
N LYS A 102 -5.55 -17.68 20.50
CA LYS A 102 -4.64 -18.82 20.65
C LYS A 102 -4.44 -19.18 22.12
N GLU A 103 -4.15 -18.18 22.96
CA GLU A 103 -3.96 -18.41 24.40
C GLU A 103 -5.23 -18.95 25.05
N LYS A 104 -6.40 -18.42 24.69
CA LYS A 104 -7.68 -18.94 25.18
C LYS A 104 -7.88 -20.42 24.80
N ALA A 105 -7.60 -20.78 23.55
CA ALA A 105 -7.69 -22.17 23.10
C ALA A 105 -6.71 -23.08 23.87
N ARG A 106 -5.47 -22.61 24.09
CA ARG A 106 -4.46 -23.34 24.87
C ARG A 106 -4.90 -23.57 26.32
N VAL A 107 -5.45 -22.53 26.98
CA VAL A 107 -5.97 -22.64 28.35
C VAL A 107 -7.15 -23.61 28.43
N GLU A 108 -8.08 -23.58 27.47
CA GLU A 108 -9.21 -24.52 27.43
C GLU A 108 -8.74 -25.97 27.27
N LYS A 109 -7.77 -26.23 26.38
CA LYS A 109 -7.13 -27.55 26.25
C LYS A 109 -6.44 -27.98 27.54
N TYR A 110 -5.69 -27.09 28.17
CA TYR A 110 -4.99 -27.39 29.43
C TYR A 110 -5.97 -27.72 30.56
N GLN A 111 -7.06 -26.97 30.68
CA GLN A 111 -8.12 -27.28 31.64
C GLN A 111 -8.76 -28.65 31.36
N MET A 112 -8.96 -29.01 30.10
CA MET A 112 -9.48 -30.33 29.73
C MET A 112 -8.51 -31.45 30.08
N TYR A 113 -7.21 -31.25 29.86
CA TYR A 113 -6.16 -32.19 30.27
C TYR A 113 -6.20 -32.43 31.79
N LEU A 114 -6.23 -31.38 32.61
CA LEU A 114 -6.30 -31.51 34.07
C LEU A 114 -7.55 -32.26 34.53
N LYS A 115 -8.72 -31.94 33.96
CA LYS A 115 -9.98 -32.66 34.28
C LYS A 115 -9.91 -34.15 33.94
N LEU A 116 -9.20 -34.52 32.88
CA LEU A 116 -9.01 -35.92 32.51
C LEU A 116 -8.01 -36.60 33.45
N MET A 117 -6.93 -35.92 33.84
CA MET A 117 -5.95 -36.44 34.81
C MET A 117 -6.57 -36.73 36.19
N GLU A 118 -7.51 -35.89 36.63
CA GLU A 118 -8.21 -36.08 37.91
C GLU A 118 -9.28 -37.17 37.86
N LYS A 119 -9.63 -37.65 36.67
CA LYS A 119 -10.71 -38.62 36.51
C LYS A 119 -10.27 -39.99 36.99
N ASP A 120 -10.96 -40.52 37.99
CA ASP A 120 -10.74 -41.89 38.43
C ASP A 120 -11.12 -42.89 37.32
N THR A 121 -10.14 -43.68 36.89
CA THR A 121 -10.29 -44.69 35.84
C THR A 121 -10.37 -46.11 36.39
N SER A 122 -10.34 -46.30 37.71
CA SER A 122 -10.42 -47.61 38.38
C SER A 122 -11.66 -48.42 37.98
N THR A 123 -12.76 -47.73 37.65
CA THR A 123 -14.04 -48.33 37.25
C THR A 123 -14.13 -48.66 35.75
N PHE A 124 -13.05 -48.43 34.98
CA PHE A 124 -13.07 -48.62 33.53
C PHE A 124 -12.97 -50.10 33.14
N SER A 125 -13.76 -50.49 32.13
CA SER A 125 -13.63 -51.79 31.48
C SER A 125 -12.35 -51.84 30.63
N GLU A 126 -11.83 -53.04 30.36
CA GLU A 126 -10.48 -53.33 29.85
C GLU A 126 -9.99 -52.49 28.63
N ALA A 127 -10.89 -52.08 27.73
CA ALA A 127 -10.55 -51.28 26.53
C ALA A 127 -10.58 -49.75 26.75
N LYS A 128 -11.19 -49.27 27.83
CA LYS A 128 -11.34 -47.84 28.13
C LYS A 128 -10.08 -47.15 28.70
N PRO A 129 -9.21 -47.76 29.53
CA PRO A 129 -8.04 -47.06 30.07
C PRO A 129 -7.04 -46.68 28.96
N LYS A 130 -6.77 -47.60 28.02
CA LYS A 130 -5.90 -47.32 26.86
C LYS A 130 -6.37 -46.14 26.01
N ARG A 131 -7.69 -46.00 25.84
CA ARG A 131 -8.26 -44.85 25.12
C ARG A 131 -8.09 -43.55 25.90
N HIS A 132 -8.24 -43.61 27.23
CA HIS A 132 -8.07 -42.46 28.09
C HIS A 132 -6.62 -41.96 28.09
N GLU A 133 -5.66 -42.86 28.22
CA GLU A 133 -4.22 -42.55 28.11
C GLU A 133 -3.88 -41.91 26.76
N ASN A 134 -4.36 -42.49 25.65
CA ASN A 134 -4.08 -41.94 24.32
C ASN A 134 -4.64 -40.51 24.14
N VAL A 135 -5.82 -40.22 24.71
CA VAL A 135 -6.38 -38.86 24.70
C VAL A 135 -5.52 -37.90 25.53
N LEU A 136 -5.03 -38.32 26.70
CA LEU A 136 -4.11 -37.53 27.51
C LEU A 136 -2.80 -37.24 26.76
N ASP A 137 -2.21 -38.25 26.13
CA ASP A 137 -0.97 -38.12 25.34
C ASP A 137 -1.17 -37.21 24.11
N GLN A 138 -2.34 -37.27 23.48
CA GLN A 138 -2.66 -36.38 22.37
C GLN A 138 -2.77 -34.93 22.86
N LEU A 139 -3.51 -34.67 23.93
CA LEU A 139 -3.64 -33.33 24.50
C LEU A 139 -2.30 -32.77 24.97
N ALA A 140 -1.45 -33.61 25.58
CA ALA A 140 -0.12 -33.22 26.01
C ALA A 140 0.78 -32.82 24.83
N ARG A 141 0.72 -33.56 23.72
CA ARG A 141 1.44 -33.21 22.48
C ARG A 141 0.93 -31.91 21.87
N GLU A 142 -0.39 -31.77 21.73
CA GLU A 142 -1.00 -30.56 21.18
C GLU A 142 -0.68 -29.30 22.02
N LEU A 143 -0.56 -29.44 23.34
CA LEU A 143 -0.16 -28.34 24.24
C LEU A 143 1.34 -28.00 24.16
N ALA A 144 2.19 -28.95 23.77
CA ALA A 144 3.63 -28.74 23.62
C ALA A 144 4.01 -28.16 22.24
N GLU A 145 3.16 -28.39 21.23
CA GLU A 145 3.35 -27.91 19.86
C GLU A 145 2.77 -26.50 19.60
N GLU A 146 1.98 -25.94 20.55
CA GLU A 146 1.35 -24.61 20.49
C GLU A 146 2.18 -23.48 21.10
#